data_AF-A0A8C1L7X4-F1
#
_entry.id   AF-A0A8C1L7X4-F1
#
_cell.length_a   1.000
_cell.length_b   1.000
_cell.length_c   1.000
_cell.angle_alpha   90.00
_cell.angle_beta   90.00
_cell.angle_gamma   90.00
#
_symmetry.space_group_name_H-M   'P 1'
#
loop_
_entity.id
_entity.type
_entity.pdbx_description
1 polymer ?
#
loop_
_entity_poly.entity_id
_entity_poly.type
_entity_poly.pdbx_seq_one_letter_code
_entity_poly.pdbx_strand_id
1 'polypeptide(L)'
;MTEELHEEVLDSLAELDKLCTVFDGASQEDVAYAKVFWSSLSLQPPIESRLVSADIRQRLRAAKTPHSTNASAKQASWSKRDDEIQQDVYLKQKQEERQKYMEMAKKREQIIALLKKQRDERIKKEMISYQNKTRKCNQVDKRLAPSSVDEDQKEVQKLQ
;
A
#
# COMPACT_ATOMS: atom_id res chain seq x y z
N MET A 1 10.17 -54.07 12.20
CA MET A 1 10.36 -52.62 12.48
C MET A 1 10.70 -51.79 11.24
N THR A 2 10.89 -52.37 10.05
CA THR A 2 11.10 -51.61 8.81
C THR A 2 9.82 -51.43 7.97
N GLU A 3 8.79 -52.24 8.20
CA GLU A 3 7.53 -52.20 7.44
C GLU A 3 6.53 -51.16 7.99
N GLU A 4 6.47 -50.97 9.31
CA GLU A 4 5.59 -49.97 9.95
C GLU A 4 5.96 -48.53 9.58
N LEU A 5 7.26 -48.26 9.38
CA LEU A 5 7.75 -46.95 8.94
C LEU A 5 7.38 -46.62 7.49
N HIS A 6 7.14 -47.63 6.66
CA HIS A 6 6.74 -47.44 5.27
C HIS A 6 5.27 -47.04 5.18
N GLU A 7 4.43 -47.63 6.03
CA GLU A 7 2.99 -47.36 6.06
C GLU A 7 2.66 -45.95 6.58
N GLU A 8 3.39 -45.49 7.61
CA GLU A 8 3.24 -44.14 8.16
C GLU A 8 3.65 -43.04 7.16
N VAL A 9 4.65 -43.32 6.31
CA VAL A 9 5.10 -42.42 5.23
C VAL A 9 4.09 -42.38 4.08
N LEU A 10 3.48 -43.53 3.73
CA LEU A 10 2.44 -43.59 2.71
C LEU A 10 1.16 -42.88 3.14
N ASP A 11 0.74 -43.05 4.40
CA ASP A 11 -0.40 -42.33 4.97
C ASP A 11 -0.15 -40.81 5.02
N SER A 12 1.07 -40.40 5.36
CA SER A 12 1.47 -38.98 5.32
C SER A 12 1.41 -38.40 3.90
N LEU A 13 1.77 -39.19 2.88
CA LEU A 13 1.73 -38.76 1.48
C LEU A 13 0.29 -38.66 0.95
N ALA A 14 -0.58 -39.58 1.38
CA ALA A 14 -2.01 -39.54 1.08
C ALA A 14 -2.74 -38.38 1.79
N GLU A 15 -2.28 -37.97 2.97
CA GLU A 15 -2.71 -36.72 3.59
C GLU A 15 -2.21 -35.49 2.84
N LEU A 16 -0.97 -35.52 2.34
CA LEU A 16 -0.41 -34.43 1.54
C LEU A 16 -1.22 -34.20 0.24
N ASP A 17 -1.62 -35.29 -0.42
CA ASP A 17 -2.44 -35.24 -1.64
C ASP A 17 -3.80 -34.58 -1.41
N LYS A 18 -4.37 -34.72 -0.20
CA LYS A 18 -5.61 -34.01 0.21
C LYS A 18 -5.40 -32.51 0.45
N LEU A 19 -4.17 -32.07 0.70
CA LEU A 19 -3.81 -30.66 0.90
C LEU A 19 -3.30 -30.00 -0.40
N CYS A 20 -3.04 -30.76 -1.45
CA CYS A 20 -2.61 -30.22 -2.73
C CYS A 20 -3.79 -29.70 -3.56
N THR A 21 -3.62 -28.52 -4.15
CA THR A 21 -4.54 -27.99 -5.16
C THR A 21 -3.96 -28.27 -6.55
N VAL A 22 -4.67 -29.08 -7.34
CA VAL A 22 -4.28 -29.42 -8.72
C VAL A 22 -4.98 -28.47 -9.69
N PHE A 23 -4.22 -27.88 -10.61
CA PHE A 23 -4.73 -27.00 -11.67
C PHE A 23 -5.22 -27.83 -12.85
N ASP A 24 -6.30 -28.58 -12.67
CA ASP A 24 -6.93 -29.34 -13.74
C ASP A 24 -7.72 -28.42 -14.68
N GLY A 25 -7.54 -28.57 -15.99
CA GLY A 25 -8.17 -27.73 -17.02
C GLY A 25 -7.63 -26.30 -17.17
N ALA A 26 -6.60 -25.90 -16.41
CA ALA A 26 -5.96 -24.59 -16.57
C ALA A 26 -4.99 -24.56 -17.77
N SER A 27 -4.78 -23.37 -18.34
CA SER A 27 -3.80 -23.22 -19.42
C SER A 27 -2.36 -23.37 -18.90
N GLN A 28 -1.42 -23.77 -19.76
CA GLN A 28 -0.01 -23.88 -19.38
C GLN A 28 0.57 -22.54 -18.86
N GLU A 29 0.04 -21.42 -19.36
CA GLU A 29 0.43 -20.07 -18.91
C GLU A 29 -0.04 -19.82 -17.48
N ASP A 30 -1.29 -20.15 -17.15
CA ASP A 30 -1.85 -19.97 -15.80
C ASP A 30 -1.11 -20.82 -14.76
N VAL A 31 -0.74 -22.06 -15.12
CA VAL A 31 0.08 -22.93 -14.27
C VAL A 31 1.46 -22.31 -14.04
N ALA A 32 2.07 -21.69 -15.06
CA ALA A 32 3.34 -21.01 -14.93
C ALA A 32 3.23 -19.78 -14.01
N TYR A 33 2.17 -18.97 -14.15
CA TYR A 33 1.93 -17.83 -13.28
C TYR A 33 1.71 -18.24 -11.83
N ALA A 34 0.90 -19.26 -11.57
CA ALA A 34 0.65 -19.78 -10.24
C ALA A 34 1.96 -20.24 -9.58
N LYS A 35 2.82 -20.97 -10.31
CA LYS A 35 4.14 -21.39 -9.82
C LYS A 35 5.00 -20.19 -9.41
N VAL A 36 5.10 -19.17 -10.25
CA VAL A 36 5.85 -17.95 -9.94
C VAL A 36 5.26 -17.24 -8.72
N PHE A 37 3.93 -17.08 -8.67
CA PHE A 37 3.22 -16.46 -7.56
C PHE A 37 3.51 -17.16 -6.23
N TRP A 38 3.30 -18.48 -6.15
CA TRP A 38 3.54 -19.25 -4.93
C TRP A 38 5.01 -19.30 -4.55
N SER A 39 5.93 -19.34 -5.53
CA SER A 39 7.37 -19.23 -5.26
C SER A 39 7.74 -17.89 -4.63
N SER A 40 7.06 -16.80 -5.00
CA SER A 40 7.34 -15.47 -4.45
C SER A 40 6.98 -15.34 -2.96
N LEU A 41 5.95 -16.06 -2.51
CA LEU A 41 5.54 -16.09 -1.10
C LEU A 41 6.49 -16.90 -0.21
N SER A 42 7.25 -17.82 -0.80
CA SER A 42 8.29 -18.60 -0.09
C SER A 42 9.64 -17.88 0.00
N LEU A 43 9.77 -16.68 -0.59
CA LEU A 43 11.00 -15.92 -0.48
C LEU A 43 11.17 -15.42 0.95
N GLN A 44 12.35 -15.70 1.52
CA GLN A 44 12.73 -15.12 2.80
C GLN A 44 12.63 -13.60 2.67
N PRO A 45 12.00 -12.88 3.63
CA PRO A 45 11.86 -11.43 3.55
C PRO A 45 13.19 -10.78 3.18
N PRO A 46 13.20 -9.73 2.33
CA PRO A 46 14.42 -9.00 2.00
C PRO A 46 15.23 -8.69 3.26
N ILE A 47 16.56 -8.70 3.18
CA ILE A 47 17.43 -8.53 4.36
C ILE A 47 17.09 -7.24 5.13
N GLU A 48 16.64 -6.21 4.42
CA GLU A 48 16.21 -4.91 4.95
C GLU A 48 14.92 -4.97 5.77
N SER A 49 14.07 -5.99 5.60
CA SER A 49 12.85 -6.20 6.39
C SER A 49 13.02 -7.25 7.50
N ARG A 50 14.23 -7.80 7.68
CA ARG A 50 14.52 -8.73 8.77
C ARG A 50 14.83 -7.94 10.05
N LEU A 51 14.07 -8.19 11.11
CA LEU A 51 14.31 -7.67 12.47
C LEU A 51 15.70 -8.04 13.02
N VAL A 52 16.33 -9.09 12.48
CA VAL A 52 17.66 -9.57 12.88
C VAL A 52 18.44 -9.92 11.63
N SER A 53 19.54 -9.20 11.38
CA SER A 53 20.42 -9.51 10.25
C SER A 53 21.14 -10.84 10.50
N ALA A 54 21.16 -11.72 9.49
CA ALA A 54 21.77 -13.04 9.58
C ALA A 54 23.29 -13.00 9.85
N ASP A 55 23.97 -11.88 9.53
CA ASP A 55 25.41 -11.68 9.74
C ASP A 55 25.72 -10.74 10.94
N ILE A 56 24.89 -10.75 11.99
CA ILE A 56 25.25 -10.09 13.25
C ILE A 56 26.33 -10.93 13.94
N ARG A 57 27.59 -10.58 13.67
CA ARG A 57 28.77 -11.05 14.43
C ARG A 57 28.94 -10.31 15.74
N GLN A 58 28.17 -9.26 15.97
CA GLN A 58 28.16 -8.50 17.22
C GLN A 58 27.34 -9.25 18.28
N ARG A 59 27.81 -10.45 18.67
CA ARG A 59 27.37 -11.06 19.92
C ARG A 59 27.86 -10.15 21.05
N LEU A 60 26.95 -9.35 21.61
CA LEU A 60 27.19 -8.74 22.91
C LEU A 60 27.58 -9.86 23.88
N ARG A 61 28.61 -9.61 24.68
CA ARG A 61 29.09 -10.59 25.66
C ARG A 61 27.88 -11.02 26.52
N ALA A 62 27.64 -12.33 26.62
CA ALA A 62 26.59 -12.85 27.49
C ALA A 62 26.81 -12.26 28.90
N ALA A 63 25.77 -11.63 29.44
CA ALA A 63 25.83 -11.00 30.76
C ALA A 63 26.26 -12.06 31.78
N LYS A 64 27.33 -11.76 32.54
CA LYS A 64 27.75 -12.63 33.63
C LYS A 64 26.61 -12.67 34.65
N THR A 65 26.19 -13.88 35.02
CA THR A 65 25.23 -14.09 36.10
C THR A 65 25.75 -13.37 37.35
N PRO A 66 24.96 -12.46 37.97
CA PRO A 66 25.40 -11.80 39.18
C PRO A 66 25.58 -12.87 40.23
N HIS A 67 26.81 -13.01 40.72
CA HIS A 67 27.08 -13.84 41.87
C HIS A 67 26.23 -13.26 43.01
N SER A 68 25.41 -14.14 43.59
CA SER A 68 24.41 -13.84 44.60
C SER A 68 24.95 -12.94 45.71
N THR A 69 24.61 -11.66 45.64
CA THR A 69 24.49 -10.78 46.81
C THR A 69 23.24 -9.94 46.61
N ASN A 70 22.09 -10.49 47.02
CA ASN A 70 20.84 -9.81 47.36
C ASN A 70 20.61 -8.43 46.70
N ALA A 71 20.54 -8.38 45.37
CA ALA A 71 19.96 -7.25 44.67
C ALA A 71 18.61 -7.73 44.17
N SER A 72 17.55 -7.36 44.91
CA SER A 72 16.19 -7.60 44.45
C SER A 72 16.11 -7.05 43.03
N ALA A 73 15.79 -7.94 42.08
CA ALA A 73 15.41 -7.53 40.75
C ALA A 73 14.17 -6.65 40.94
N LYS A 74 14.37 -5.33 40.98
CA LYS A 74 13.29 -4.37 40.86
C LYS A 74 12.80 -4.55 39.43
N GLN A 75 11.86 -5.47 39.28
CA GLN A 75 10.90 -5.49 38.18
C GLN A 75 10.50 -4.03 37.99
N ALA A 76 10.86 -3.44 36.85
CA ALA A 76 10.56 -2.05 36.57
C ALA A 76 9.04 -1.89 36.68
N SER A 77 8.59 -1.36 37.81
CA SER A 77 7.19 -1.07 38.05
C SER A 77 6.86 0.09 37.13
N TRP A 78 6.27 -0.23 35.98
CA TRP A 78 5.62 0.72 35.09
C TRP A 78 4.82 1.68 35.97
N SER A 79 5.28 2.92 36.05
CA SER A 79 4.72 3.88 36.98
C SER A 79 3.55 4.57 36.29
N LYS A 80 2.49 4.96 37.02
CA LYS A 80 1.37 5.76 36.45
C LYS A 80 1.84 7.00 35.65
N ARG A 81 3.01 7.54 36.00
CA ARG A 81 3.68 8.64 35.31
C ARG A 81 4.07 8.29 33.87
N ASP A 82 4.50 7.05 33.61
CA ASP A 82 4.91 6.61 32.28
C ASP A 82 3.71 6.48 31.33
N ASP A 83 2.57 6.00 31.85
CA ASP A 83 1.30 5.92 31.09
C ASP A 83 0.79 7.33 30.71
N GLU A 84 0.90 8.29 31.61
CA GLU A 84 0.48 9.68 31.38
C GLU A 84 1.35 10.36 30.31
N ILE A 85 2.66 10.11 30.32
CA ILE A 85 3.60 10.59 29.29
C ILE A 85 3.25 9.98 27.92
N GLN A 86 2.95 8.67 27.86
CA GLN A 86 2.57 8.02 26.61
C GLN A 86 1.26 8.59 26.06
N GLN A 87 0.29 8.87 26.92
CA GLN A 87 -0.99 9.46 26.52
C GLN A 87 -0.80 10.88 25.98
N ASP A 88 0.02 11.71 26.62
CA ASP A 88 0.31 13.07 26.16
C ASP A 88 1.00 13.08 24.78
N VAL A 89 2.00 12.21 24.59
CA VAL A 89 2.67 12.04 23.29
C VAL A 89 1.67 11.64 22.20
N TYR A 90 0.77 10.70 22.50
CA TYR A 90 -0.26 10.27 21.55
C TYR A 90 -1.23 11.41 21.20
N LEU A 91 -1.70 12.17 22.19
CA LEU A 91 -2.61 13.31 21.96
C LEU A 91 -1.94 14.40 21.14
N LYS A 92 -0.67 14.69 21.43
CA LYS A 92 0.12 15.66 20.68
C LYS A 92 0.29 15.25 19.21
N GLN A 93 0.66 14.00 18.95
CA GLN A 93 0.75 13.46 17.59
C GLN A 93 -0.57 13.62 16.83
N LYS A 94 -1.69 13.25 17.45
CA LYS A 94 -3.02 13.38 16.85
C LYS A 94 -3.38 14.84 16.53
N GLN A 95 -2.96 15.78 17.38
CA GLN A 95 -3.18 17.20 17.15
C GLN A 95 -2.32 17.73 15.99
N GLU A 96 -1.05 17.34 15.93
CA GLU A 96 -0.13 17.70 14.84
C GLU A 96 -0.63 17.16 13.49
N GLU A 97 -1.09 15.90 13.44
CA GLU A 97 -1.70 15.31 12.25
C GLU A 97 -2.94 16.09 11.81
N ARG A 98 -3.84 16.41 12.75
CA ARG A 98 -5.03 17.21 12.45
C ARG A 98 -4.65 18.57 11.86
N GLN A 99 -3.67 19.26 12.43
CA GLN A 99 -3.20 20.55 11.93
C GLN A 99 -2.61 20.43 10.52
N LYS A 100 -1.78 19.41 10.28
CA LYS A 100 -1.22 19.11 8.95
C LYS A 100 -2.33 18.94 7.91
N TYR A 101 -3.36 18.14 8.21
CA TYR A 101 -4.48 17.95 7.28
C TYR A 101 -5.29 19.23 7.05
N MET A 102 -5.48 20.06 8.08
CA MET A 102 -6.14 21.37 7.91
C MET A 102 -5.35 22.30 6.98
N GLU A 103 -4.03 22.33 7.10
CA GLU A 103 -3.19 23.13 6.19
C GLU A 103 -3.24 22.60 4.75
N MET A 104 -3.22 21.29 4.57
CA MET A 104 -3.36 20.67 3.25
C MET A 104 -4.72 21.00 2.63
N ALA A 105 -5.81 20.98 3.41
CA ALA A 105 -7.14 21.35 2.95
C ALA A 105 -7.19 22.82 2.50
N LYS A 106 -6.64 23.74 3.29
CA LYS A 106 -6.53 25.17 2.92
C LYS A 106 -5.75 25.38 1.63
N LYS A 107 -4.60 24.70 1.46
CA LYS A 107 -3.82 24.75 0.22
C LYS A 107 -4.63 24.22 -0.98
N ARG A 108 -5.37 23.13 -0.80
CA ARG A 108 -6.25 22.58 -1.85
C ARG A 108 -7.36 23.55 -2.24
N GLU A 109 -7.99 24.21 -1.27
CA GLU A 109 -9.00 25.25 -1.53
C GLU A 109 -8.42 26.41 -2.34
N GLN A 110 -7.22 26.88 -2.00
CA GLN A 110 -6.53 27.94 -2.76
C GLN A 110 -6.25 27.54 -4.21
N ILE A 111 -5.80 26.31 -4.45
CA ILE A 111 -5.55 25.77 -5.79
C ILE A 111 -6.85 25.72 -6.59
N ILE A 112 -7.93 25.19 -5.99
CA ILE A 112 -9.25 25.11 -6.64
C ILE A 112 -9.77 26.51 -7.00
N ALA A 113 -9.65 27.48 -6.09
CA ALA A 113 -10.06 28.86 -6.33
C ALA A 113 -9.26 29.51 -7.47
N LEU A 114 -7.95 29.28 -7.53
CA LEU A 114 -7.09 29.76 -8.61
C LEU A 114 -7.50 29.16 -9.96
N LEU A 115 -7.70 27.84 -10.02
CA LEU A 115 -8.10 27.14 -11.25
C LEU A 115 -9.47 27.62 -11.73
N LYS A 116 -10.42 27.84 -10.81
CA LYS A 116 -11.73 28.42 -11.13
C LYS A 116 -11.59 29.80 -11.76
N LYS A 117 -10.79 30.69 -11.16
CA LYS A 117 -10.51 32.02 -11.70
C LYS A 117 -9.90 31.96 -13.10
N GLN A 118 -8.90 31.09 -13.30
CA GLN A 118 -8.27 30.91 -14.62
C GLN A 118 -9.27 30.40 -15.66
N ARG A 119 -10.16 29.48 -15.28
CA ARG A 119 -11.23 28.99 -16.16
C ARG A 119 -12.19 30.11 -16.55
N ASP A 120 -12.63 30.92 -15.59
CA ASP A 120 -13.55 32.03 -15.83
C ASP A 120 -12.91 33.10 -16.75
N GLU A 121 -11.64 33.41 -16.53
CA GLU A 121 -10.86 34.30 -17.40
C GLU A 121 -10.72 33.75 -18.83
N ARG A 122 -10.46 32.44 -18.96
CA ARG A 122 -10.40 31.78 -20.27
C ARG A 122 -11.74 31.86 -20.99
N ILE A 123 -12.84 31.51 -20.32
CA ILE A 123 -14.20 31.59 -20.86
C ILE A 123 -14.51 33.03 -21.32
N LYS A 124 -14.17 34.04 -20.51
CA LYS A 124 -14.37 35.44 -20.87
C LYS A 124 -13.60 35.84 -22.14
N LYS A 125 -12.34 35.44 -22.28
CA LYS A 125 -11.52 35.70 -23.48
C LYS A 125 -12.08 35.00 -24.70
N GLU A 126 -12.46 33.73 -24.55
CA GLU A 126 -13.10 32.95 -25.60
C GLU A 126 -14.40 33.59 -26.07
N MET A 127 -15.29 34.03 -25.16
CA MET A 127 -16.54 34.71 -25.51
C MET A 127 -16.32 35.93 -26.42
N ILE A 128 -15.34 36.77 -26.10
CA ILE A 128 -14.98 37.94 -26.92
C ILE A 128 -14.40 37.49 -28.27
N SER A 129 -13.52 36.48 -28.26
CA SER A 129 -12.93 35.93 -29.49
C SER A 129 -14.00 35.36 -30.42
N TYR A 130 -14.94 34.56 -29.90
CA TYR A 130 -16.08 33.98 -30.64
C TYR A 130 -16.91 35.06 -31.34
N GLN A 131 -17.15 36.20 -30.70
CA GLN A 131 -17.87 37.32 -31.29
C GLN A 131 -17.08 38.03 -32.40
N ASN A 132 -15.75 38.07 -32.30
CA ASN A 132 -14.86 38.76 -33.25
C ASN A 132 -14.16 37.83 -34.28
N LYS A 133 -14.56 36.56 -34.41
CA LYS A 133 -13.95 35.65 -35.41
C LYS A 133 -14.27 36.14 -36.82
N THR A 134 -13.26 36.68 -37.51
CA THR A 134 -13.39 36.97 -38.94
C THR A 134 -13.54 35.66 -39.70
N ARG A 135 -14.50 35.63 -40.64
CA ARG A 135 -15.00 34.44 -41.37
C ARG A 135 -13.92 33.61 -42.10
N LYS A 136 -12.66 34.07 -42.18
CA LYS A 136 -11.57 33.47 -42.96
C LYS A 136 -10.76 32.38 -42.23
N CYS A 137 -10.89 32.22 -40.90
CA CYS A 137 -10.12 31.21 -40.15
C CYS A 137 -10.76 29.80 -40.14
N ASN A 138 -11.93 29.62 -40.75
CA ASN A 138 -12.69 28.36 -40.64
C ASN A 138 -12.35 27.30 -41.71
N GLN A 139 -11.31 27.49 -42.54
CA GLN A 139 -11.00 26.54 -43.62
C GLN A 139 -9.93 25.48 -43.30
N VAL A 140 -9.18 25.59 -42.20
CA VAL A 140 -8.00 24.71 -42.01
C VAL A 140 -8.18 23.60 -40.95
N ASP A 141 -9.04 23.75 -39.93
CA ASP A 141 -9.04 22.82 -38.78
C ASP A 141 -10.27 21.92 -38.62
N LYS A 142 -10.85 21.41 -39.73
CA LYS A 142 -11.91 20.37 -39.69
C LYS A 142 -11.36 18.93 -39.62
N ARG A 143 -10.18 18.71 -39.03
CA ARG A 143 -9.52 17.39 -38.95
C ARG A 143 -9.10 16.99 -37.53
N LEU A 144 -9.88 17.31 -36.50
CA LEU A 144 -9.70 16.72 -35.17
C LEU A 144 -11.01 16.07 -34.71
N ALA A 145 -10.92 14.76 -34.46
CA ALA A 145 -12.00 13.80 -34.34
C ALA A 145 -12.96 14.09 -33.18
N PRO A 146 -14.29 13.92 -33.38
CA PRO A 146 -15.25 13.83 -32.29
C PRO A 146 -15.57 12.35 -32.01
N SER A 147 -15.07 11.78 -30.91
CA SER A 147 -15.69 10.55 -30.39
C SER A 147 -15.54 10.24 -28.89
N SER A 148 -14.54 10.74 -28.14
CA SER A 148 -14.27 10.12 -26.82
C SER A 148 -15.19 10.55 -25.68
N VAL A 149 -15.81 11.74 -25.73
CA VAL A 149 -16.55 12.28 -24.56
C VAL A 149 -17.93 11.64 -24.39
N ASP A 150 -18.56 11.23 -25.49
CA ASP A 150 -19.88 10.58 -25.47
C ASP A 150 -19.80 9.09 -25.10
N GLU A 151 -18.64 8.45 -25.29
CA GLU A 151 -18.41 7.05 -24.92
C GLU A 151 -18.23 6.92 -23.40
N ASP A 152 -17.40 7.79 -22.80
CA ASP A 152 -17.18 7.83 -21.35
C ASP A 152 -18.48 8.06 -20.56
N GLN A 153 -19.38 8.92 -21.05
CA GLN A 153 -20.66 9.19 -20.39
C GLN A 153 -21.62 8.00 -20.43
N LYS A 154 -21.57 7.19 -21.50
CA LYS A 154 -22.40 6.00 -21.65
C LYS A 154 -21.90 4.85 -20.77
N GLU A 155 -20.58 4.72 -20.61
CA GLU A 155 -20.00 3.71 -19.73
C GLU A 155 -20.37 3.94 -18.26
N VAL A 156 -20.35 5.20 -17.80
CA VAL A 156 -20.77 5.54 -16.44
C VAL A 156 -22.25 5.21 -16.19
N GLN A 157 -23.13 5.44 -17.16
CA GLN A 157 -24.56 5.12 -17.03
C GLN A 157 -24.84 3.62 -17.02
N LYS A 158 -23.97 2.79 -17.61
CA LYS A 158 -24.16 1.33 -17.66
C LYS A 158 -23.85 0.63 -16.34
N LEU A 159 -23.17 1.31 -15.42
CA LEU A 159 -22.75 0.79 -14.11
C LEU A 159 -23.70 1.16 -12.96
N GLN A 160 -24.76 1.94 -13.24
CA GLN A 160 -25.86 2.22 -12.29
C GLN A 160 -27.02 1.26 -12.51
#